data_AF-F9R8Q4-F1
#
_entry.id   AF-F9R8Q4-F1
#
_cell.length_a   1.000
_cell.length_b   1.000
_cell.length_c   1.000
_cell.angle_alpha   90.00
_cell.angle_beta   90.00
_cell.angle_gamma   90.00
#
_symmetry.space_group_name_H-M   'P 1'
#
loop_
_entity.id
_entity.type
_entity.pdbx_description
1 polymer ?
#
loop_
_entity_poly.entity_id
_entity_poly.type
_entity_poly.pdbx_seq_one_letter_code
_entity_poly.pdbx_strand_id
1 'polypeptide(L)'
;MNNRYFQTTKPLNEQLEQLMQRMHTRVPAIARVSYAKYCQESDTLVTYADSEFDLWSELHHEQRLRKLNHLKQTAHTAIPRIIDDLRQITHCERINLLIKKGYRSSAAIPCYHQRKLSGFIFLNAYETGAFDKKSLAYLEPYLEMVQFTVESQCQVVEAIVKLAERVKTGAQLYGQDEYYHGRRMRLYTHIVAEELAENHQLDEEQVDAISLFAQFHDIGKTQVAESTPCNSDPLSSSITLMAKNYIDQGVKIMEEIVASVGEPNHPSIQLLNQIMRFQSERLDGSGYPYGFHGDEIPLSARMVAVATCFDSMTTDKHDRQALSVPSALLELEKQVQRGKLDGECVNALRHRQEYLKQVIRKFPEPMRWGNML
;
A
#
# COMPACT_ATOMS: atom_id res chain seq x y z
N MET A 1 -7.63 -24.63 10.77
CA MET A 1 -6.41 -25.10 11.46
C MET A 1 -5.72 -23.89 12.07
N ASN A 2 -5.54 -23.85 13.39
CA ASN A 2 -4.92 -22.73 14.11
C ASN A 2 -3.42 -22.65 13.79
N ASN A 3 -3.04 -21.64 13.00
CA ASN A 3 -1.65 -21.38 12.61
C ASN A 3 -0.89 -20.75 13.79
N ARG A 4 -0.34 -21.59 14.68
CA ARG A 4 0.30 -21.21 15.96
C ARG A 4 1.77 -20.76 15.84
N TYR A 5 2.20 -20.25 14.69
CA TYR A 5 3.62 -19.97 14.44
C TYR A 5 4.07 -18.51 14.56
N PHE A 6 3.19 -17.56 14.86
CA PHE A 6 3.58 -16.15 14.96
C PHE A 6 2.92 -15.50 16.18
N GLN A 7 3.73 -15.00 17.12
CA GLN A 7 3.28 -13.93 18.01
C GLN A 7 3.14 -12.69 17.13
N THR A 8 1.95 -12.49 16.56
CA THR A 8 1.69 -11.39 15.64
C THR A 8 1.81 -10.07 16.38
N THR A 9 2.71 -9.21 15.92
CA THR A 9 2.69 -7.79 16.27
C THR A 9 1.30 -7.25 15.93
N LYS A 10 0.69 -6.49 16.83
CA LYS A 10 -0.66 -5.94 16.60
C LYS A 10 -0.65 -4.93 15.45
N PRO A 11 -1.73 -4.81 14.65
CA PRO A 11 -1.87 -3.76 13.65
C PRO A 11 -1.65 -2.36 14.23
N LEU A 12 -1.19 -1.43 13.40
CA LEU A 12 -0.85 -0.07 13.83
C LEU A 12 -2.04 0.65 14.50
N ASN A 13 -3.26 0.45 13.99
CA ASN A 13 -4.48 1.03 14.56
C ASN A 13 -4.74 0.56 16.00
N GLU A 14 -4.59 -0.74 16.29
CA GLU A 14 -4.73 -1.27 17.65
C GLU A 14 -3.64 -0.75 18.61
N GLN A 15 -2.44 -0.49 18.10
CA GLN A 15 -1.37 0.11 18.89
C GLN A 15 -1.69 1.56 19.24
N LEU A 16 -2.23 2.34 18.28
CA LEU A 16 -2.70 3.70 18.51
C LEU A 16 -3.85 3.77 19.51
N GLU A 17 -4.81 2.85 19.43
CA GLU A 17 -5.91 2.75 20.40
C GLU A 17 -5.38 2.53 21.83
N GLN A 18 -4.42 1.62 22.02
CA GLN A 18 -3.81 1.39 23.33
C GLN A 18 -3.04 2.61 23.84
N LEU A 19 -2.32 3.32 22.96
CA LEU A 19 -1.64 4.56 23.32
C LEU A 19 -2.64 5.64 23.71
N MET A 20 -3.74 5.80 22.97
CA MET A 20 -4.83 6.71 23.31
C MET A 20 -5.43 6.38 24.68
N GLN A 21 -5.74 5.11 24.97
CA GLN A 21 -6.27 4.70 26.28
C GLN A 21 -5.31 5.09 27.43
N ARG A 22 -3.99 5.02 27.22
CA ARG A 22 -3.01 5.50 28.20
C ARG A 22 -2.98 7.01 28.30
N MET A 23 -3.05 7.74 27.18
CA MET A 23 -3.16 9.20 27.16
C MET A 23 -4.40 9.70 27.92
N HIS A 24 -5.51 8.97 27.83
CA HIS A 24 -6.77 9.29 28.52
C HIS A 24 -6.62 9.36 30.04
N THR A 25 -5.67 8.63 30.63
CA THR A 25 -5.35 8.71 32.08
C THR A 25 -4.73 10.06 32.48
N ARG A 26 -4.14 10.79 31.53
CA ARG A 26 -3.50 12.09 31.73
C ARG A 26 -4.40 13.24 31.28
N VAL A 27 -5.06 13.06 30.14
CA VAL A 27 -5.99 14.03 29.55
C VAL A 27 -7.27 13.28 29.16
N PRO A 28 -8.26 13.21 30.09
CA PRO A 28 -9.51 12.45 29.86
C PRO A 28 -10.37 12.98 28.71
N ALA A 29 -10.09 14.19 28.22
CA ALA A 29 -10.81 14.76 27.09
C ALA A 29 -10.46 14.10 25.74
N ILE A 30 -9.31 13.41 25.65
CA ILE A 30 -8.87 12.77 24.40
C ILE A 30 -9.83 11.65 24.05
N ALA A 31 -10.44 11.79 22.87
CA ALA A 31 -11.36 10.83 22.30
C ALA A 31 -10.76 10.07 21.12
N ARG A 32 -9.81 10.67 20.39
CA ARG A 32 -9.17 10.05 19.22
C ARG A 32 -7.75 10.53 19.01
N VAL A 33 -6.90 9.60 18.59
CA VAL A 33 -5.53 9.80 18.13
C VAL A 33 -5.41 9.24 16.73
N SER A 34 -4.96 10.04 15.78
CA SER A 34 -4.69 9.55 14.42
C SER A 34 -3.37 10.10 13.90
N TYR A 35 -2.74 9.36 13.00
CA TYR A 35 -1.52 9.77 12.33
C TYR A 35 -1.80 9.97 10.84
N ALA A 36 -1.48 11.15 10.31
CA ALA A 36 -1.47 11.40 8.87
C ALA A 36 -0.03 11.38 8.36
N LYS A 37 0.28 10.44 7.46
CA LYS A 37 1.59 10.27 6.84
C LYS A 37 1.75 11.28 5.71
N TYR A 38 2.92 11.93 5.65
CA TYR A 38 3.26 12.86 4.58
C TYR A 38 4.13 12.18 3.53
N CYS A 39 3.64 12.13 2.28
CA CYS A 39 4.42 11.71 1.13
C CYS A 39 5.02 12.92 0.42
N GLN A 40 6.34 13.07 0.51
CA GLN A 40 7.07 14.19 -0.08
C GLN A 40 6.99 14.21 -1.62
N GLU A 41 6.96 13.04 -2.27
CA GLU A 41 6.97 12.94 -3.74
C GLU A 41 5.67 13.49 -4.37
N SER A 42 4.52 13.23 -3.73
CA SER A 42 3.20 13.67 -4.17
C SER A 42 2.73 14.96 -3.50
N ASP A 43 3.43 15.42 -2.45
CA ASP A 43 3.00 16.49 -1.53
C ASP A 43 1.64 16.15 -0.90
N THR A 44 1.39 14.88 -0.56
CA THR A 44 0.10 14.42 -0.03
C THR A 44 0.21 14.04 1.45
N LEU A 45 -0.82 14.41 2.21
CA LEU A 45 -1.10 13.90 3.54
C LEU A 45 -2.26 12.91 3.43
N VAL A 46 -2.04 11.70 3.93
CA VAL A 46 -3.04 10.63 3.96
C VAL A 46 -3.21 10.17 5.40
N THR A 47 -4.44 9.96 5.85
CA THR A 47 -4.68 9.33 7.16
C THR A 47 -4.12 7.92 7.08
N TYR A 48 -3.13 7.61 7.91
CA TYR A 48 -2.34 6.38 7.82
C TYR A 48 -2.66 5.42 8.97
N ALA A 49 -2.96 5.96 10.15
CA ALA A 49 -3.38 5.18 11.30
C ALA A 49 -4.38 5.95 12.15
N ASP A 50 -5.30 5.24 12.79
CA ASP A 50 -6.40 5.81 13.57
C ASP A 50 -6.74 4.91 14.77
N SER A 51 -6.94 5.52 15.93
CA SER A 51 -7.44 4.82 17.12
C SER A 51 -8.92 4.44 17.01
N GLU A 52 -9.68 5.06 16.09
CA GLU A 52 -11.08 4.72 15.79
C GLU A 52 -11.20 4.11 14.38
N PHE A 53 -10.76 2.86 14.24
CA PHE A 53 -10.70 2.19 12.92
C PHE A 53 -12.06 2.02 12.24
N ASP A 54 -13.16 1.85 13.01
CA ASP A 54 -14.52 1.71 12.45
C ASP A 54 -14.97 2.94 11.64
N LEU A 55 -14.28 4.08 11.76
CA LEU A 55 -14.56 5.31 11.02
C LEU A 55 -13.66 5.51 9.81
N TRP A 56 -12.86 4.52 9.43
CA TRP A 56 -11.85 4.63 8.38
C TRP A 56 -12.41 5.17 7.07
N SER A 57 -13.46 4.59 6.51
CA SER A 57 -14.03 5.03 5.23
C SER A 57 -14.60 6.45 5.26
N GLU A 58 -15.02 6.93 6.42
CA GLU A 58 -15.59 8.27 6.59
C GLU A 58 -14.54 9.35 6.93
N LEU A 59 -13.40 8.96 7.50
CA LEU A 59 -12.35 9.87 7.96
C LEU A 59 -11.02 9.73 7.19
N HIS A 60 -10.90 8.73 6.32
CA HIS A 60 -9.80 8.62 5.38
C HIS A 60 -9.88 9.77 4.39
N HIS A 61 -8.80 10.54 4.32
CA HIS A 61 -8.77 11.79 3.56
C HIS A 61 -7.36 12.05 3.06
N GLU A 62 -7.23 12.14 1.74
CA GLU A 62 -6.01 12.58 1.07
C GLU A 62 -6.09 14.08 0.76
N GLN A 63 -5.12 14.86 1.21
CA GLN A 63 -4.97 16.24 0.76
C GLN A 63 -3.54 16.69 0.56
N ARG A 64 -3.37 17.64 -0.37
CA ARG A 64 -2.07 18.24 -0.61
C ARG A 64 -1.66 19.19 0.52
N LEU A 65 -0.50 18.97 1.14
CA LEU A 65 -0.02 19.83 2.23
C LEU A 65 0.13 21.29 1.77
N ARG A 66 0.54 21.53 0.52
CA ARG A 66 0.62 22.89 -0.05
C ARG A 66 -0.71 23.68 0.00
N LYS A 67 -1.86 23.00 0.05
CA LYS A 67 -3.19 23.63 0.14
C LYS A 67 -3.63 23.90 1.59
N LEU A 68 -2.90 23.38 2.57
CA LEU A 68 -3.23 23.43 3.99
C LEU A 68 -2.33 24.44 4.72
N ASN A 69 -2.58 25.74 4.52
CA ASN A 69 -1.73 26.84 4.99
C ASN A 69 -1.31 26.72 6.47
N HIS A 70 -2.26 26.41 7.36
CA HIS A 70 -1.96 26.30 8.79
C HIS A 70 -1.10 25.06 9.12
N LEU A 71 -1.34 23.91 8.49
CA LEU A 71 -0.50 22.73 8.70
C LEU A 71 0.89 22.93 8.09
N LYS A 72 0.99 23.60 6.94
CA LYS A 72 2.27 23.99 6.35
C LYS A 72 3.07 24.90 7.28
N GLN A 73 2.41 25.85 7.94
CA GLN A 73 3.05 26.70 8.94
C GLN A 73 3.52 25.89 10.15
N THR A 74 2.66 25.01 10.70
CA THR A 74 3.01 24.07 11.78
C THR A 74 4.21 23.20 11.44
N ALA A 75 4.27 22.65 10.23
CA ALA A 75 5.41 21.88 9.74
C ALA A 75 6.70 22.72 9.60
N HIS A 76 6.59 24.01 9.36
CA HIS A 76 7.75 24.89 9.24
C HIS A 76 8.27 25.37 10.60
N THR A 77 7.36 25.71 11.52
CA THR A 77 7.72 26.25 12.83
C THR A 77 7.97 25.18 13.89
N ALA A 78 7.58 23.92 13.63
CA ALA A 78 7.53 22.84 14.60
C ALA A 78 6.66 23.16 15.85
N ILE A 79 5.72 24.10 15.72
CA ILE A 79 4.80 24.49 16.80
C ILE A 79 3.45 23.82 16.55
N PRO A 80 2.93 22.99 17.47
CA PRO A 80 1.61 22.38 17.35
C PRO A 80 0.51 23.40 17.09
N ARG A 81 -0.41 23.06 16.19
CA ARG A 81 -1.62 23.86 15.96
C ARG A 81 -2.71 23.35 16.88
N ILE A 82 -3.29 24.25 17.67
CA ILE A 82 -4.44 23.97 18.53
C ILE A 82 -5.67 24.68 17.96
N ILE A 83 -6.80 23.98 17.96
CA ILE A 83 -8.10 24.49 17.55
C ILE A 83 -9.07 24.23 18.70
N ASP A 84 -9.45 25.29 19.41
CA ASP A 84 -10.33 25.20 20.58
C ASP A 84 -11.77 24.82 20.18
N ASP A 85 -12.25 25.34 19.05
CA ASP A 85 -13.57 25.01 18.51
C ASP A 85 -13.50 24.84 16.99
N LEU A 86 -13.65 23.60 16.53
CA LEU A 86 -13.65 23.22 15.12
C LEU A 86 -14.70 23.99 14.30
N ARG A 87 -15.80 24.41 14.90
CA ARG A 87 -16.88 25.16 14.22
C ARG A 87 -16.44 26.54 13.75
N GLN A 88 -15.35 27.08 14.32
CA GLN A 88 -14.76 28.35 13.90
C GLN A 88 -14.00 28.22 12.57
N ILE A 89 -13.65 27.00 12.16
CA ILE A 89 -12.99 26.74 10.90
C ILE A 89 -14.05 26.35 9.89
N THR A 90 -14.52 27.34 9.13
CA THR A 90 -15.36 27.10 7.96
C THR A 90 -14.48 26.75 6.76
N HIS A 91 -14.97 25.92 5.84
CA HIS A 91 -14.33 25.58 4.55
C HIS A 91 -13.20 24.54 4.55
N CYS A 92 -13.27 23.51 5.40
CA CYS A 92 -12.43 22.31 5.26
C CYS A 92 -13.28 21.04 5.38
N GLU A 93 -13.29 20.22 4.34
CA GLU A 93 -14.07 18.97 4.27
C GLU A 93 -13.77 18.04 5.44
N ARG A 94 -12.48 17.83 5.76
CA ARG A 94 -12.05 17.04 6.92
C ARG A 94 -12.59 17.58 8.24
N ILE A 95 -12.62 18.90 8.42
CA ILE A 95 -13.15 19.52 9.64
C ILE A 95 -14.66 19.30 9.74
N ASN A 96 -15.38 19.40 8.62
CA ASN A 96 -16.82 19.12 8.59
C ASN A 96 -17.13 17.66 8.97
N LEU A 97 -16.33 16.71 8.49
CA LEU A 97 -16.44 15.29 8.87
C LEU A 97 -16.21 15.09 10.36
N LEU A 98 -15.16 15.70 10.93
CA LEU A 98 -14.91 15.63 12.38
C LEU A 98 -16.07 16.23 13.20
N ILE A 99 -16.63 17.38 12.78
CA ILE A 99 -17.79 18.00 13.43
C ILE A 99 -19.02 17.09 13.39
N LYS A 100 -19.26 16.42 12.24
CA LYS A 100 -20.36 15.47 12.03
C LYS A 100 -20.23 14.25 12.96
N LYS A 101 -19.01 13.80 13.24
CA LYS A 101 -18.70 12.74 14.21
C LYS A 101 -18.77 13.19 15.67
N GLY A 102 -19.03 14.48 15.93
CA GLY A 102 -19.22 15.02 17.27
C GLY A 102 -17.99 15.70 17.85
N TYR A 103 -16.83 15.64 17.19
CA TYR A 103 -15.63 16.32 17.65
C TYR A 103 -15.81 17.83 17.68
N ARG A 104 -15.18 18.47 18.67
CA ARG A 104 -15.29 19.92 18.92
C ARG A 104 -13.97 20.62 19.01
N SER A 105 -12.90 19.97 19.46
CA SER A 105 -11.56 20.55 19.45
C SER A 105 -10.54 19.60 18.80
N SER A 106 -9.40 20.15 18.37
CA SER A 106 -8.33 19.37 17.78
C SER A 106 -6.96 19.98 18.00
N ALA A 107 -5.94 19.14 18.13
CA ALA A 107 -4.54 19.53 18.05
C ALA A 107 -3.85 18.77 16.91
N ALA A 108 -2.98 19.46 16.16
CA ALA A 108 -2.14 18.88 15.12
C ALA A 108 -0.66 19.09 15.48
N ILE A 109 0.04 17.98 15.71
CA ILE A 109 1.43 17.93 16.16
C ILE A 109 2.28 17.48 14.97
N PRO A 110 3.25 18.28 14.49
CA PRO A 110 4.10 17.89 13.38
C PRO A 110 5.13 16.85 13.85
N CYS A 111 5.31 15.79 13.05
CA CYS A 111 6.27 14.72 13.29
C CYS A 111 7.40 14.80 12.26
N TYR A 112 8.63 14.50 12.70
CA TYR A 112 9.81 14.57 11.85
C TYR A 112 10.69 13.34 11.99
N HIS A 113 11.05 12.75 10.86
CA HIS A 113 12.05 11.70 10.76
C HIS A 113 13.30 12.25 10.08
N GLN A 114 14.49 12.13 10.71
CA GLN A 114 15.76 12.65 10.16
C GLN A 114 15.67 14.12 9.69
N ARG A 115 15.00 14.98 10.48
CA ARG A 115 14.74 16.41 10.18
C ARG A 115 13.86 16.69 8.95
N LYS A 116 13.24 15.67 8.37
CA LYS A 116 12.20 15.81 7.34
C LYS A 116 10.84 15.55 7.96
N LEU A 117 9.82 16.30 7.54
CA LEU A 117 8.45 16.08 7.99
C LEU A 117 8.02 14.65 7.60
N SER A 118 7.67 13.83 8.60
CA SER A 118 7.14 12.48 8.40
C SER A 118 5.62 12.45 8.40
N GLY A 119 4.98 13.43 9.05
CA GLY A 119 3.52 13.51 9.12
C GLY A 119 3.03 14.41 10.24
N PHE A 120 1.79 14.16 10.66
CA PHE A 120 1.16 14.82 11.80
C PHE A 120 0.41 13.83 12.67
N ILE A 121 0.54 13.97 13.99
CA ILE A 121 -0.40 13.38 14.94
C ILE A 121 -1.56 14.36 15.13
N PHE A 122 -2.78 13.86 15.00
CA PHE A 122 -4.00 14.59 15.32
C PHE A 122 -4.63 14.04 16.59
N LEU A 123 -4.91 14.93 17.53
CA LEU A 123 -5.74 14.67 18.70
C LEU A 123 -7.10 15.29 18.49
N ASN A 124 -8.16 14.60 18.91
CA ASN A 124 -9.53 15.10 18.89
C ASN A 124 -10.25 14.83 20.20
N ALA A 125 -11.18 15.72 20.54
CA ALA A 125 -12.01 15.64 21.72
C ALA A 125 -13.45 16.07 21.41
N TYR A 126 -14.41 15.55 22.17
CA TYR A 126 -15.84 15.90 22.05
C TYR A 126 -16.17 17.27 22.67
N GLU A 127 -15.27 17.83 23.47
CA GLU A 127 -15.42 19.14 24.10
C GLU A 127 -14.54 20.22 23.44
N THR A 128 -14.96 21.48 23.57
CA THR A 128 -14.18 22.64 23.11
C THR A 128 -13.06 22.94 24.09
N GLY A 129 -11.91 23.41 23.61
CA GLY A 129 -10.79 23.82 24.46
C GLY A 129 -10.12 22.69 25.24
N ALA A 130 -10.20 21.44 24.76
CA ALA A 130 -9.59 20.28 25.42
C ALA A 130 -8.05 20.29 25.41
N PHE A 131 -7.46 21.07 24.49
CA PHE A 131 -6.02 21.08 24.25
C PHE A 131 -5.44 22.46 24.53
N ASP A 132 -4.36 22.49 25.30
CA ASP A 132 -3.54 23.69 25.53
C ASP A 132 -2.07 23.28 25.59
N LYS A 133 -1.17 24.25 25.78
CA LYS A 133 0.27 23.97 25.86
C LYS A 133 0.63 23.03 27.01
N LYS A 134 -0.11 23.07 28.12
CA LYS A 134 0.16 22.29 29.32
C LYS A 134 -0.30 20.84 29.14
N SER A 135 -1.48 20.63 28.55
CA SER A 135 -1.99 19.29 28.26
C SER A 135 -1.16 18.61 27.18
N LEU A 136 -0.72 19.33 26.14
CA LEU A 136 0.24 18.79 25.18
C LEU A 136 1.60 18.42 25.82
N ALA A 137 2.10 19.21 26.78
CA ALA A 137 3.33 18.87 27.50
C ALA A 137 3.19 17.57 28.34
N TYR A 138 2.02 17.30 28.91
CA TYR A 138 1.76 16.01 29.58
C TYR A 138 1.66 14.82 28.62
N LEU A 139 1.31 15.09 27.36
CA LEU A 139 1.15 14.08 26.33
C LEU A 139 2.43 13.81 25.54
N GLU A 140 3.45 14.67 25.67
CA GLU A 140 4.71 14.60 24.91
C GLU A 140 5.32 13.18 24.87
N PRO A 141 5.47 12.44 25.99
CA PRO A 141 6.02 11.08 25.94
C PRO A 141 5.16 10.11 25.13
N TYR A 142 3.84 10.27 25.14
CA TYR A 142 2.92 9.42 24.39
C TYR A 142 2.89 9.79 22.91
N LEU A 143 3.03 11.08 22.58
CA LEU A 143 3.14 11.57 21.21
C LEU A 143 4.43 11.05 20.56
N GLU A 144 5.54 11.05 21.30
CA GLU A 144 6.81 10.43 20.89
C GLU A 144 6.64 8.93 20.65
N MET A 145 5.91 8.22 21.53
CA MET A 145 5.60 6.80 21.32
C MET A 145 4.75 6.56 20.07
N VAL A 146 3.73 7.38 19.80
CA VAL A 146 2.91 7.27 18.58
C VAL A 146 3.80 7.47 17.34
N GLN A 147 4.62 8.53 17.34
CA GLN A 147 5.54 8.78 16.23
C GLN A 147 6.51 7.62 16.03
N PHE A 148 7.16 7.16 17.10
CA PHE A 148 8.10 6.03 17.05
C PHE A 148 7.43 4.76 16.51
N THR A 149 6.24 4.44 17.01
CA THR A 149 5.45 3.28 16.57
C THR A 149 5.18 3.35 15.07
N VAL A 150 4.63 4.45 14.55
CA VAL A 150 4.34 4.59 13.12
C VAL A 150 5.62 4.56 12.27
N GLU A 151 6.66 5.29 12.70
CA GLU A 151 7.92 5.38 11.96
C GLU A 151 8.65 4.03 11.93
N SER A 152 8.64 3.27 13.02
CA SER A 152 9.25 1.95 13.08
C SER A 152 8.61 0.97 12.09
N GLN A 153 7.27 0.92 12.01
CA GLN A 153 6.57 0.07 11.03
C GLN A 153 6.90 0.49 9.59
N CYS A 154 6.88 1.81 9.31
CA CYS A 154 7.24 2.32 7.99
C CYS A 154 8.69 1.97 7.60
N GLN A 155 9.64 2.06 8.55
CA GLN A 155 11.06 1.78 8.30
C GLN A 155 11.30 0.32 7.90
N VAL A 156 10.57 -0.64 8.49
CA VAL A 156 10.69 -2.06 8.13
C VAL A 156 10.28 -2.27 6.69
N VAL A 157 9.11 -1.76 6.29
CA VAL A 157 8.63 -1.86 4.90
C VAL A 157 9.59 -1.16 3.94
N GLU A 158 10.06 0.04 4.28
CA GLU A 158 11.04 0.78 3.47
C GLU A 158 12.37 0.03 3.33
N ALA A 159 12.85 -0.63 4.39
CA ALA A 159 14.09 -1.40 4.36
C ALA A 159 13.96 -2.60 3.42
N ILE A 160 12.83 -3.33 3.49
CA ILE A 160 12.52 -4.44 2.57
C ILE A 160 12.50 -3.94 1.13
N VAL A 161 11.77 -2.85 0.86
CA VAL A 161 11.68 -2.23 -0.48
C VAL A 161 13.06 -1.84 -1.00
N LYS A 162 13.87 -1.13 -0.20
CA LYS A 162 15.22 -0.69 -0.60
C LYS A 162 16.15 -1.87 -0.90
N LEU A 163 16.07 -2.95 -0.12
CA LEU A 163 16.86 -4.15 -0.36
C LEU A 163 16.38 -4.92 -1.60
N ALA A 164 15.07 -5.02 -1.81
CA ALA A 164 14.49 -5.62 -3.01
C ALA A 164 14.85 -4.82 -4.27
N GLU A 165 14.87 -3.48 -4.21
CA GLU A 165 15.36 -2.60 -5.28
C GLU A 165 16.84 -2.85 -5.57
N ARG A 166 17.69 -3.04 -4.55
CA ARG A 166 19.11 -3.37 -4.74
C ARG A 166 19.30 -4.73 -5.44
N VAL A 167 18.51 -5.74 -5.07
CA VAL A 167 18.54 -7.05 -5.75
C VAL A 167 18.13 -6.91 -7.21
N LYS A 168 17.03 -6.18 -7.49
CA LYS A 168 16.59 -5.90 -8.86
C LYS A 168 17.66 -5.16 -9.67
N THR A 169 18.12 -4.01 -9.18
CA THR A 169 19.08 -3.14 -9.88
C THR A 169 20.46 -3.77 -10.06
N GLY A 170 20.85 -4.70 -9.19
CA GLY A 170 22.09 -5.48 -9.33
C GLY A 170 22.00 -6.66 -10.31
N ALA A 171 20.80 -7.01 -10.78
CA ALA A 171 20.62 -8.09 -11.75
C ALA A 171 21.07 -7.63 -13.15
N GLN A 172 21.78 -8.50 -13.88
CA GLN A 172 22.33 -8.18 -15.21
C GLN A 172 21.27 -7.76 -16.23
N LEU A 173 20.03 -8.24 -16.07
CA LEU A 173 18.91 -8.03 -17.00
C LEU A 173 17.93 -6.95 -16.52
N TYR A 174 18.30 -6.12 -15.54
CA TYR A 174 17.41 -5.06 -15.06
C TYR A 174 17.41 -3.87 -16.01
N GLY A 175 16.39 -3.81 -16.85
CA GLY A 175 16.18 -2.73 -17.81
C GLY A 175 15.15 -1.69 -17.36
N GLN A 176 14.94 -0.73 -18.26
CA GLN A 176 13.90 0.28 -18.12
C GLN A 176 12.50 -0.37 -18.08
N ASP A 177 12.33 -1.52 -18.73
CA ASP A 177 11.05 -2.21 -18.86
C ASP A 177 10.63 -2.86 -17.56
N GLU A 178 11.54 -3.57 -16.90
CA GLU A 178 11.32 -4.15 -15.57
C GLU A 178 11.05 -3.06 -14.52
N TYR A 179 11.71 -1.91 -14.65
CA TYR A 179 11.45 -0.75 -13.80
C TYR A 179 10.04 -0.20 -14.03
N TYR A 180 9.65 0.06 -15.28
CA TYR A 180 8.33 0.59 -15.63
C TYR A 180 7.21 -0.39 -15.28
N HIS A 181 7.37 -1.67 -15.59
CA HIS A 181 6.47 -2.73 -15.17
C HIS A 181 6.28 -2.72 -13.65
N GLY A 182 7.36 -2.70 -12.86
CA GLY A 182 7.27 -2.60 -11.41
C GLY A 182 6.48 -1.37 -10.94
N ARG A 183 6.72 -0.19 -11.55
CA ARG A 183 5.98 1.03 -11.23
C ARG A 183 4.50 0.93 -11.57
N ARG A 184 4.14 0.35 -12.72
CA ARG A 184 2.74 0.13 -13.12
C ARG A 184 2.04 -0.83 -12.17
N MET A 185 2.70 -1.94 -11.82
CA MET A 185 2.19 -2.93 -10.86
C MET A 185 1.90 -2.33 -9.49
N ARG A 186 2.79 -1.50 -8.96
CA ARG A 186 2.54 -0.74 -7.73
C ARG A 186 1.27 0.09 -7.83
N LEU A 187 1.14 0.89 -8.90
CA LEU A 187 0.05 1.85 -9.06
C LEU A 187 -1.30 1.17 -9.35
N TYR A 188 -1.32 0.11 -10.14
CA TYR A 188 -2.54 -0.68 -10.40
C TYR A 188 -3.00 -1.40 -9.15
N THR A 189 -2.09 -2.04 -8.42
CA THR A 189 -2.47 -2.75 -7.19
C THR A 189 -2.92 -1.78 -6.11
N HIS A 190 -2.32 -0.59 -6.01
CA HIS A 190 -2.73 0.46 -5.08
C HIS A 190 -4.19 0.86 -5.27
N ILE A 191 -4.61 1.20 -6.50
CA ILE A 191 -6.01 1.61 -6.73
C ILE A 191 -7.01 0.49 -6.47
N VAL A 192 -6.60 -0.77 -6.69
CA VAL A 192 -7.46 -1.93 -6.36
C VAL A 192 -7.57 -2.09 -4.85
N ALA A 193 -6.45 -2.02 -4.13
CA ALA A 193 -6.43 -2.13 -2.68
C ALA A 193 -7.19 -0.98 -2.00
N GLU A 194 -7.01 0.26 -2.47
CA GLU A 194 -7.75 1.44 -2.01
C GLU A 194 -9.26 1.26 -2.16
N GLU A 195 -9.73 0.82 -3.34
CA GLU A 195 -11.17 0.68 -3.59
C GLU A 195 -11.81 -0.47 -2.81
N LEU A 196 -11.06 -1.53 -2.54
CA LEU A 196 -11.53 -2.68 -1.76
C LEU A 196 -11.34 -2.51 -0.25
N ALA A 197 -10.67 -1.43 0.19
CA ALA A 197 -10.24 -1.28 1.58
C ALA A 197 -11.40 -1.34 2.57
N GLU A 198 -12.52 -0.66 2.29
CA GLU A 198 -13.68 -0.65 3.18
C GLU A 198 -14.35 -2.02 3.28
N ASN A 199 -14.63 -2.66 2.13
CA ASN A 199 -15.35 -3.94 2.08
C ASN A 199 -14.54 -5.09 2.68
N HIS A 200 -13.21 -4.99 2.67
CA HIS A 200 -12.30 -6.02 3.15
C HIS A 200 -11.52 -5.62 4.41
N GLN A 201 -11.89 -4.49 5.04
CA GLN A 201 -11.28 -3.98 6.28
C GLN A 201 -9.75 -3.84 6.17
N LEU A 202 -9.27 -3.33 5.03
CA LEU A 202 -7.86 -3.01 4.84
C LEU A 202 -7.56 -1.62 5.41
N ASP A 203 -6.53 -1.53 6.24
CA ASP A 203 -5.98 -0.24 6.68
C ASP A 203 -4.96 0.32 5.66
N GLU A 204 -4.55 1.58 5.82
CA GLU A 204 -3.58 2.20 4.91
C GLU A 204 -2.23 1.50 4.92
N GLU A 205 -1.83 0.95 6.07
CA GLU A 205 -0.57 0.21 6.17
C GLU A 205 -0.60 -1.02 5.25
N GLN A 206 -1.71 -1.75 5.23
CA GLN A 206 -1.94 -2.89 4.36
C GLN A 206 -2.04 -2.46 2.88
N VAL A 207 -2.80 -1.40 2.57
CA VAL A 207 -2.92 -0.87 1.20
C VAL A 207 -1.55 -0.43 0.66
N ASP A 208 -0.78 0.31 1.44
CA ASP A 208 0.59 0.73 1.10
C ASP A 208 1.51 -0.49 0.92
N ALA A 209 1.49 -1.45 1.85
CA ALA A 209 2.34 -2.63 1.81
C ALA A 209 2.03 -3.51 0.58
N ILE A 210 0.75 -3.78 0.29
CA ILE A 210 0.33 -4.55 -0.89
C ILE A 210 0.86 -3.90 -2.16
N SER A 211 0.63 -2.59 -2.30
CA SER A 211 1.13 -1.78 -3.42
C SER A 211 2.66 -1.84 -3.56
N LEU A 212 3.38 -1.61 -2.46
CA LEU A 212 4.84 -1.59 -2.44
C LEU A 212 5.47 -2.96 -2.74
N PHE A 213 4.84 -4.06 -2.32
CA PHE A 213 5.35 -5.41 -2.60
C PHE A 213 4.99 -5.90 -4.00
N ALA A 214 3.86 -5.46 -4.57
CA ALA A 214 3.44 -5.82 -5.93
C ALA A 214 4.48 -5.49 -7.02
N GLN A 215 5.30 -4.45 -6.85
CA GLN A 215 6.35 -4.11 -7.83
C GLN A 215 7.52 -5.11 -7.87
N PHE A 216 7.63 -5.97 -6.86
CA PHE A 216 8.66 -7.00 -6.74
C PHE A 216 8.14 -8.41 -6.94
N HIS A 217 6.90 -8.55 -7.38
CA HIS A 217 6.27 -9.85 -7.56
C HIS A 217 7.11 -10.80 -8.45
N ASP A 218 7.79 -10.24 -9.45
CA ASP A 218 8.65 -10.96 -10.38
C ASP A 218 10.14 -10.95 -10.00
N ILE A 219 10.51 -10.62 -8.75
CA ILE A 219 11.92 -10.52 -8.33
C ILE A 219 12.71 -11.82 -8.54
N GLY A 220 12.06 -12.98 -8.52
CA GLY A 220 12.70 -14.27 -8.78
C GLY A 220 13.25 -14.43 -10.21
N LYS A 221 12.75 -13.64 -11.18
CA LYS A 221 13.31 -13.62 -12.54
C LYS A 221 14.75 -13.11 -12.59
N THR A 222 15.22 -12.41 -11.56
CA THR A 222 16.60 -11.88 -11.47
C THR A 222 17.67 -12.97 -11.37
N GLN A 223 17.31 -14.19 -10.96
CA GLN A 223 18.26 -15.28 -10.69
C GLN A 223 18.44 -16.26 -11.85
N VAL A 224 17.83 -16.01 -13.01
CA VAL A 224 17.84 -16.97 -14.12
C VAL A 224 18.54 -16.39 -15.34
N ALA A 225 19.52 -17.16 -15.86
CA ALA A 225 20.21 -16.85 -17.10
C ALA A 225 19.27 -17.03 -18.30
N GLU A 226 19.33 -16.12 -19.28
CA GLU A 226 18.54 -16.09 -20.51
C GLU A 226 18.48 -17.45 -21.21
N SER A 227 17.49 -18.26 -20.88
CA SER A 227 17.23 -19.52 -21.57
C SER A 227 15.75 -19.86 -21.47
N THR A 228 14.90 -18.85 -21.68
CA THR A 228 13.49 -19.12 -22.01
C THR A 228 13.41 -19.35 -23.52
N PRO A 229 13.06 -20.56 -24.00
CA PRO A 229 12.95 -20.81 -25.43
C PRO A 229 11.84 -19.93 -26.03
N CYS A 230 12.17 -19.20 -27.09
CA CYS A 230 11.25 -18.27 -27.76
C CYS A 230 10.05 -18.95 -28.46
N ASN A 231 9.95 -20.29 -28.42
CA ASN A 231 9.01 -21.07 -29.24
C ASN A 231 8.51 -22.34 -28.52
N SER A 232 7.85 -22.21 -27.38
CA SER A 232 7.22 -23.37 -26.71
C SER A 232 5.78 -23.08 -26.31
N ASP A 233 4.93 -24.09 -26.50
CA ASP A 233 3.52 -24.11 -26.08
C ASP A 233 3.41 -23.64 -24.62
N PRO A 234 2.63 -22.57 -24.31
CA PRO A 234 2.48 -22.01 -22.97
C PRO A 234 2.08 -23.02 -21.88
N LEU A 235 1.57 -24.19 -22.28
CA LEU A 235 1.12 -25.28 -21.41
C LEU A 235 2.12 -26.44 -21.33
N SER A 236 3.33 -26.32 -21.88
CA SER A 236 4.33 -27.37 -21.73
C SER A 236 4.75 -27.49 -20.26
N SER A 237 4.92 -28.72 -19.78
CA SER A 237 5.36 -29.01 -18.40
C SER A 237 6.67 -28.29 -18.04
N SER A 238 7.51 -27.97 -19.04
CA SER A 238 8.75 -27.22 -18.83
C SER A 238 8.52 -25.73 -18.52
N ILE A 239 7.50 -25.08 -19.09
CA ILE A 239 7.17 -23.68 -18.79
C ILE A 239 6.57 -23.56 -17.40
N THR A 240 5.67 -24.49 -17.02
CA THR A 240 5.11 -24.51 -15.66
C THR A 240 6.20 -24.75 -14.60
N LEU A 241 7.15 -25.65 -14.87
CA LEU A 241 8.29 -25.89 -13.98
C LEU A 241 9.19 -24.66 -13.84
N MET A 242 9.45 -23.96 -14.94
CA MET A 242 10.23 -22.72 -14.95
C MET A 242 9.51 -21.60 -14.19
N ALA A 243 8.21 -21.41 -14.42
CA ALA A 243 7.41 -20.41 -13.72
C ALA A 243 7.34 -20.68 -12.21
N LYS A 244 7.21 -21.96 -11.82
CA LYS A 244 7.32 -22.38 -10.43
C LYS A 244 8.69 -22.03 -9.84
N ASN A 245 9.77 -22.32 -10.55
CA ASN A 245 11.12 -21.98 -10.10
C ASN A 245 11.28 -20.47 -9.88
N TYR A 246 10.74 -19.60 -10.75
CA TYR A 246 10.78 -18.16 -10.53
C TYR A 246 10.05 -17.73 -9.26
N ILE A 247 8.89 -18.31 -8.98
CA ILE A 247 8.16 -18.04 -7.74
C ILE A 247 8.97 -18.49 -6.53
N ASP A 248 9.51 -19.71 -6.56
CA ASP A 248 10.32 -20.26 -5.46
C ASP A 248 11.58 -19.43 -5.21
N GLN A 249 12.27 -18.97 -6.26
CA GLN A 249 13.41 -18.05 -6.13
C GLN A 249 12.99 -16.70 -5.56
N GLY A 250 11.86 -16.15 -6.03
CA GLY A 250 11.34 -14.87 -5.53
C GLY A 250 11.01 -14.92 -4.04
N VAL A 251 10.36 -16.00 -3.61
CA VAL A 251 10.08 -16.29 -2.19
C VAL A 251 11.38 -16.35 -1.39
N LYS A 252 12.37 -17.12 -1.87
CA LYS A 252 13.65 -17.27 -1.19
C LYS A 252 14.39 -15.92 -1.03
N ILE A 253 14.46 -15.12 -2.09
CA ILE A 253 15.08 -13.77 -2.04
C ILE A 253 14.38 -12.91 -0.99
N MET A 254 13.05 -12.91 -0.97
CA MET A 254 12.29 -12.11 -0.02
C MET A 254 12.47 -12.60 1.42
N GLU A 255 12.54 -13.91 1.65
CA GLU A 255 12.87 -14.48 2.97
C GLU A 255 14.26 -14.05 3.45
N GLU A 256 15.27 -14.03 2.56
CA GLU A 256 16.61 -13.53 2.86
C GLU A 256 16.61 -12.02 3.18
N ILE A 257 15.86 -11.23 2.42
CA ILE A 257 15.69 -9.78 2.67
C ILE A 257 15.05 -9.57 4.05
N VAL A 258 13.95 -10.26 4.35
CA VAL A 258 13.24 -10.14 5.63
C VAL A 258 14.15 -10.54 6.79
N ALA A 259 14.91 -11.63 6.65
CA ALA A 259 15.88 -12.05 7.63
C ALA A 259 16.97 -10.99 7.88
N SER A 260 17.41 -10.29 6.82
CA SER A 260 18.41 -9.22 6.94
C SER A 260 17.89 -7.94 7.60
N VAL A 261 16.59 -7.64 7.46
CA VAL A 261 15.94 -6.50 8.14
C VAL A 261 15.77 -6.78 9.63
N GLY A 262 15.59 -8.05 10.02
CA GLY A 262 15.56 -8.48 11.42
C GLY A 262 14.19 -8.38 12.10
N GLU A 263 13.11 -8.19 11.34
CA GLU A 263 11.74 -8.01 11.86
C GLU A 263 10.74 -9.04 11.26
N PRO A 264 10.94 -10.35 11.49
CA PRO A 264 10.16 -11.40 10.82
C PRO A 264 8.68 -11.45 11.23
N ASN A 265 8.31 -10.84 12.36
CA ASN A 265 6.94 -10.80 12.88
C ASN A 265 6.18 -9.53 12.50
N HIS A 266 6.78 -8.66 11.67
CA HIS A 266 6.12 -7.44 11.23
C HIS A 266 4.85 -7.78 10.42
N PRO A 267 3.71 -7.08 10.63
CA PRO A 267 2.43 -7.45 10.01
C PRO A 267 2.48 -7.54 8.47
N SER A 268 3.25 -6.66 7.84
CA SER A 268 3.43 -6.63 6.38
C SER A 268 4.15 -7.88 5.80
N ILE A 269 4.90 -8.65 6.59
CA ILE A 269 5.59 -9.85 6.12
C ILE A 269 4.60 -10.92 5.65
N GLN A 270 3.44 -11.02 6.31
CA GLN A 270 2.39 -11.93 5.87
C GLN A 270 1.86 -11.54 4.48
N LEU A 271 1.62 -10.25 4.24
CA LEU A 271 1.19 -9.74 2.93
C LEU A 271 2.23 -10.01 1.84
N LEU A 272 3.50 -9.75 2.15
CA LEU A 272 4.61 -10.06 1.25
C LEU A 272 4.60 -11.54 0.85
N ASN A 273 4.53 -12.44 1.84
CA ASN A 273 4.52 -13.88 1.60
C ASN A 273 3.32 -14.34 0.77
N GLN A 274 2.13 -13.79 1.05
CA GLN A 274 0.93 -14.08 0.26
C GLN A 274 1.10 -13.64 -1.20
N ILE A 275 1.58 -12.42 -1.43
CA ILE A 275 1.81 -11.91 -2.78
C ILE A 275 2.82 -12.79 -3.51
N MET A 276 3.99 -13.04 -2.91
CA MET A 276 5.06 -13.79 -3.57
C MET A 276 4.64 -15.21 -3.95
N ARG A 277 3.87 -15.89 -3.11
CA ARG A 277 3.52 -17.30 -3.29
C ARG A 277 2.30 -17.54 -4.17
N PHE A 278 1.32 -16.63 -4.17
CA PHE A 278 -0.02 -16.90 -4.72
C PHE A 278 -0.41 -15.99 -5.90
N GLN A 279 0.38 -14.97 -6.26
CA GLN A 279 0.02 -14.02 -7.32
C GLN A 279 -0.25 -14.61 -8.72
N SER A 280 0.23 -15.83 -8.98
CA SER A 280 0.02 -16.55 -10.25
C SER A 280 -1.10 -17.58 -10.18
N GLU A 281 -1.74 -17.73 -9.02
CA GLU A 281 -2.92 -18.57 -8.84
C GLU A 281 -4.15 -17.92 -9.50
N ARG A 282 -5.15 -18.74 -9.83
CA ARG A 282 -6.41 -18.31 -10.46
C ARG A 282 -7.56 -18.95 -9.73
N LEU A 283 -8.70 -18.26 -9.62
CA LEU A 283 -9.80 -18.71 -8.75
C LEU A 283 -10.42 -20.05 -9.19
N ASP A 284 -10.28 -20.42 -10.46
CA ASP A 284 -10.72 -21.70 -11.03
C ASP A 284 -9.69 -22.82 -10.87
N GLY A 285 -8.57 -22.57 -10.18
CA GLY A 285 -7.47 -23.52 -10.01
C GLY A 285 -6.59 -23.69 -11.24
N SER A 286 -6.84 -22.97 -12.33
CA SER A 286 -6.00 -23.03 -13.53
C SER A 286 -4.68 -22.27 -13.38
N GLY A 287 -4.40 -21.71 -12.20
CA GLY A 287 -3.19 -20.99 -11.88
C GLY A 287 -2.05 -21.91 -11.45
N TYR A 288 -0.94 -21.30 -11.05
CA TYR A 288 0.28 -22.01 -10.66
C TYR A 288 0.98 -21.27 -9.51
N PRO A 289 1.84 -21.94 -8.72
CA PRO A 289 2.36 -23.30 -8.91
C PRO A 289 1.61 -24.41 -8.18
N TYR A 290 0.61 -24.09 -7.36
CA TYR A 290 -0.07 -25.04 -6.49
C TYR A 290 -1.49 -25.39 -6.95
N GLY A 291 -2.12 -24.53 -7.76
CA GLY A 291 -3.48 -24.76 -8.26
C GLY A 291 -4.53 -24.53 -7.17
N PHE A 292 -4.36 -23.45 -6.38
CA PHE A 292 -5.32 -23.07 -5.34
C PHE A 292 -6.61 -22.54 -5.96
N HIS A 293 -7.75 -22.73 -5.28
CA HIS A 293 -9.07 -22.35 -5.78
C HIS A 293 -9.74 -21.32 -4.87
N GLY A 294 -10.50 -20.39 -5.47
CA GLY A 294 -11.36 -19.45 -4.75
C GLY A 294 -10.68 -18.78 -3.55
N ASP A 295 -11.28 -18.95 -2.38
CA ASP A 295 -10.86 -18.31 -1.12
C ASP A 295 -9.56 -18.85 -0.53
N GLU A 296 -8.98 -19.91 -1.10
CA GLU A 296 -7.63 -20.35 -0.75
C GLU A 296 -6.57 -19.34 -1.21
N ILE A 297 -6.91 -18.48 -2.18
CA ILE A 297 -6.03 -17.43 -2.69
C ILE A 297 -6.24 -16.15 -1.88
N PRO A 298 -5.22 -15.67 -1.14
CA PRO A 298 -5.32 -14.44 -0.36
C PRO A 298 -5.72 -13.25 -1.23
N LEU A 299 -6.50 -12.32 -0.66
CA LEU A 299 -6.97 -11.13 -1.39
C LEU A 299 -5.82 -10.31 -1.99
N SER A 300 -4.75 -10.11 -1.22
CA SER A 300 -3.53 -9.42 -1.68
C SER A 300 -2.95 -10.03 -2.96
N ALA A 301 -2.96 -11.37 -3.09
CA ALA A 301 -2.52 -12.07 -4.28
C ALA A 301 -3.52 -11.96 -5.44
N ARG A 302 -4.83 -11.98 -5.17
CA ARG A 302 -5.89 -11.75 -6.18
C ARG A 302 -5.77 -10.37 -6.82
N MET A 303 -5.50 -9.34 -6.01
CA MET A 303 -5.27 -7.97 -6.48
C MET A 303 -4.07 -7.89 -7.43
N VAL A 304 -2.94 -8.51 -7.05
CA VAL A 304 -1.74 -8.56 -7.88
C VAL A 304 -1.98 -9.38 -9.15
N ALA A 305 -2.68 -10.52 -9.08
CA ALA A 305 -3.00 -11.33 -10.24
C ALA A 305 -3.79 -10.56 -11.32
N VAL A 306 -4.79 -9.78 -10.88
CA VAL A 306 -5.58 -8.92 -11.78
C VAL A 306 -4.72 -7.80 -12.36
N ALA A 307 -3.90 -7.12 -11.54
CA ALA A 307 -2.97 -6.10 -12.01
C ALA A 307 -1.96 -6.65 -13.03
N THR A 308 -1.42 -7.86 -12.81
CA THR A 308 -0.48 -8.52 -13.73
C THR A 308 -1.16 -8.88 -15.05
N CYS A 309 -2.40 -9.37 -15.01
CA CYS A 309 -3.16 -9.65 -16.23
C CYS A 309 -3.46 -8.37 -17.02
N PHE A 310 -3.84 -7.29 -16.33
CA PHE A 310 -4.06 -5.99 -16.94
C PHE A 310 -2.79 -5.45 -17.60
N ASP A 311 -1.68 -5.38 -16.84
CA ASP A 311 -0.40 -4.87 -17.34
C ASP A 311 0.10 -5.66 -18.55
N SER A 312 0.01 -7.00 -18.48
CA SER A 312 0.36 -7.88 -19.59
C SER A 312 -0.55 -7.70 -20.82
N MET A 313 -1.79 -7.23 -20.66
CA MET A 313 -2.72 -6.96 -21.76
C MET A 313 -2.47 -5.59 -22.39
N THR A 314 -2.04 -4.62 -21.60
CA THR A 314 -1.78 -3.24 -22.02
C THR A 314 -0.30 -2.94 -22.24
N THR A 315 0.50 -3.97 -22.51
CA THR A 315 1.93 -3.87 -22.84
C THR A 315 2.22 -4.72 -24.08
N ASP A 316 2.94 -4.17 -25.06
CA ASP A 316 3.41 -4.91 -26.23
C ASP A 316 4.28 -6.09 -25.78
N LYS A 317 4.09 -7.24 -26.43
CA LYS A 317 4.96 -8.42 -26.33
C LYS A 317 5.50 -8.75 -27.71
N HIS A 318 6.55 -9.56 -27.78
CA HIS A 318 7.15 -9.99 -29.05
C HIS A 318 6.09 -10.52 -30.04
N ASP A 319 5.08 -11.22 -29.54
CA ASP A 319 4.07 -11.92 -30.31
C ASP A 319 2.70 -11.22 -30.35
N ARG A 320 2.50 -10.13 -29.60
CA ARG A 320 1.18 -9.50 -29.47
C ARG A 320 1.26 -8.00 -29.20
N GLN A 321 0.44 -7.22 -29.92
CA GLN A 321 0.25 -5.80 -29.63
C GLN A 321 -0.58 -5.55 -28.37
N ALA A 322 -0.27 -4.48 -27.65
CA ALA A 322 -1.01 -4.00 -26.51
C ALA A 322 -2.47 -3.71 -26.86
N LEU A 323 -3.36 -4.10 -25.95
CA LEU A 323 -4.78 -3.76 -26.02
C LEU A 323 -5.01 -2.34 -25.50
N SER A 324 -6.03 -1.68 -26.04
CA SER A 324 -6.56 -0.46 -25.42
C SER A 324 -7.09 -0.77 -24.01
N VAL A 325 -7.06 0.23 -23.10
CA VAL A 325 -7.58 0.06 -21.73
C VAL A 325 -9.01 -0.51 -21.72
N PRO A 326 -9.99 0.00 -22.52
CA PRO A 326 -11.32 -0.62 -22.58
C PRO A 326 -11.31 -2.07 -23.05
N SER A 327 -10.48 -2.42 -24.04
CA SER A 327 -10.38 -3.79 -24.55
C SER A 327 -9.76 -4.75 -23.54
N ALA A 328 -8.74 -4.30 -22.80
CA ALA A 328 -8.12 -5.09 -21.73
C ALA A 328 -9.13 -5.34 -20.60
N LEU A 329 -9.85 -4.32 -20.15
CA LEU A 329 -10.89 -4.47 -19.12
C LEU A 329 -12.00 -5.43 -19.55
N LEU A 330 -12.44 -5.36 -20.81
CA LEU A 330 -13.43 -6.29 -21.35
C LEU A 330 -12.92 -7.73 -21.34
N GLU A 331 -11.62 -7.97 -21.61
CA GLU A 331 -11.06 -9.31 -21.54
C GLU A 331 -10.93 -9.80 -20.08
N LEU A 332 -10.60 -8.92 -19.14
CA LEU A 332 -10.61 -9.25 -17.71
C LEU A 332 -12.03 -9.62 -17.24
N GLU A 333 -13.06 -8.90 -17.67
CA GLU A 333 -14.46 -9.25 -17.37
C GLU A 333 -14.83 -10.64 -17.90
N LYS A 334 -14.37 -11.03 -19.10
CA LYS A 334 -14.57 -12.40 -19.59
C LYS A 334 -13.80 -13.42 -18.75
N GLN A 335 -12.63 -13.09 -18.22
CA GLN A 335 -11.90 -13.97 -17.30
C GLN A 335 -12.63 -14.14 -15.96
N VAL A 336 -13.28 -13.09 -15.46
CA VAL A 336 -14.18 -13.17 -14.30
C VAL A 336 -15.35 -14.11 -14.61
N GLN A 337 -16.00 -13.98 -15.77
CA GLN A 337 -17.10 -14.87 -16.19
C GLN A 337 -16.67 -16.34 -16.32
N ARG A 338 -15.39 -16.59 -16.62
CA ARG A 338 -14.79 -17.93 -16.66
C ARG A 338 -14.34 -18.43 -15.28
N GLY A 339 -14.51 -17.64 -14.22
CA GLY A 339 -14.13 -17.99 -12.85
C GLY A 339 -12.63 -17.87 -12.57
N LYS A 340 -11.84 -17.19 -13.41
CA LYS A 340 -10.37 -17.11 -13.27
C LYS A 340 -9.89 -15.99 -12.36
N LEU A 341 -10.57 -14.85 -12.42
CA LEU A 341 -10.17 -13.61 -11.77
C LEU A 341 -11.25 -13.09 -10.84
N ASP A 342 -10.82 -12.32 -9.85
CA ASP A 342 -11.70 -11.69 -8.87
C ASP A 342 -12.45 -10.49 -9.48
N GLY A 343 -13.78 -10.53 -9.39
CA GLY A 343 -14.65 -9.51 -9.99
C GLY A 343 -14.57 -8.16 -9.30
N GLU A 344 -14.37 -8.10 -7.98
CA GLU A 344 -14.22 -6.83 -7.26
C GLU A 344 -12.91 -6.15 -7.68
N CYS A 345 -11.83 -6.92 -7.78
CA CYS A 345 -10.54 -6.41 -8.23
C CYS A 345 -10.59 -5.85 -9.67
N VAL A 346 -11.28 -6.54 -10.59
CA VAL A 346 -11.47 -6.06 -11.97
C VAL A 346 -12.34 -4.81 -12.02
N ASN A 347 -13.39 -4.75 -11.20
CA ASN A 347 -14.24 -3.56 -11.09
C ASN A 347 -13.47 -2.33 -10.60
N ALA A 348 -12.56 -2.50 -9.64
CA ALA A 348 -11.74 -1.41 -9.16
C ALA A 348 -10.86 -0.78 -10.25
N LEU A 349 -10.22 -1.61 -11.10
CA LEU A 349 -9.53 -1.10 -12.29
C LEU A 349 -10.51 -0.35 -13.22
N ARG A 350 -11.70 -0.90 -13.45
CA ARG A 350 -12.71 -0.35 -14.36
C ARG A 350 -13.22 1.03 -13.92
N HIS A 351 -13.39 1.27 -12.63
CA HIS A 351 -13.82 2.56 -12.10
C HIS A 351 -12.73 3.65 -12.19
N ARG A 352 -11.47 3.26 -12.39
CA ARG A 352 -10.29 4.15 -12.44
C ARG A 352 -9.64 4.24 -13.83
N GLN A 353 -10.39 4.04 -14.91
CA GLN A 353 -9.89 4.03 -16.29
C GLN A 353 -9.01 5.22 -16.69
N GLU A 354 -9.39 6.46 -16.35
CA GLU A 354 -8.57 7.63 -16.70
C GLU A 354 -7.24 7.65 -15.97
N TYR A 355 -7.20 7.17 -14.73
CA TYR A 355 -5.97 7.00 -13.98
C TYR A 355 -5.07 5.93 -14.63
N LEU A 356 -5.64 4.78 -15.02
CA LEU A 356 -4.91 3.73 -15.75
C LEU A 356 -4.22 4.27 -17.01
N LYS A 357 -4.94 5.07 -17.81
CA LYS A 357 -4.37 5.73 -19.00
C LYS A 357 -3.22 6.67 -18.65
N GLN A 358 -3.31 7.41 -17.55
CA GLN A 358 -2.23 8.29 -17.07
C GLN A 358 -0.99 7.48 -16.63
N VAL A 359 -1.20 6.36 -15.94
CA VAL A 359 -0.12 5.46 -15.52
C VAL A 359 0.61 4.91 -16.74
N ILE A 360 -0.11 4.40 -17.75
CA ILE A 360 0.49 3.90 -19.00
C ILE A 360 1.28 5.00 -19.72
N ARG A 361 0.75 6.23 -19.80
CA ARG A 361 1.47 7.35 -20.41
C ARG A 361 2.74 7.74 -19.64
N LYS A 362 2.71 7.64 -18.32
CA LYS A 362 3.84 8.01 -17.45
C LYS A 362 4.94 6.95 -17.44
N PHE A 363 4.56 5.68 -17.55
CA PHE A 363 5.46 4.53 -17.61
C PHE A 363 5.17 3.74 -18.90
N PRO A 364 5.50 4.32 -20.06
CA PRO A 364 5.18 3.74 -21.35
C PRO A 364 5.95 2.44 -21.57
N GLU A 365 5.56 1.73 -22.61
CA GLU A 365 6.29 0.56 -23.10
C GLU A 365 7.65 0.98 -23.70
N PRO A 366 8.64 0.07 -23.78
CA PRO A 366 9.83 0.29 -24.60
C PRO A 366 9.46 0.53 -26.07
N MET A 367 10.24 1.33 -26.78
CA MET A 367 10.10 1.44 -28.24
C MET A 367 10.43 0.09 -28.91
N ARG A 368 9.59 -0.31 -29.86
CA ARG A 368 9.69 -1.56 -30.62
C ARG A 368 11.13 -1.88 -31.04
N TRP A 369 11.50 -3.16 -30.90
CA TRP A 369 12.72 -3.77 -31.47
C TRP A 369 12.90 -3.56 -33.00
N GLY A 370 11.88 -3.07 -33.71
CA GLY A 370 11.92 -2.76 -35.14
C GLY A 370 12.24 -1.30 -35.51
N ASN A 371 12.39 -0.39 -34.54
CA ASN A 371 12.72 1.02 -34.80
C ASN A 371 14.21 1.36 -34.49
N MET A 372 15.04 0.35 -34.22
CA MET A 372 16.49 0.48 -34.00
C MET A 372 17.33 -0.03 -35.21
N LEU A 373 16.74 -0.10 -36.40
CA LEU A 373 17.44 -0.39 -37.65
C LEU A 373 17.36 0.78 -38.63
#